data_AF-A0A7D7R7T4-F1
#
_entry.id   AF-A0A7D7R7T4-F1
#
_cell.length_a   1.000
_cell.length_b   1.000
_cell.length_c   1.000
_cell.angle_alpha   90.00
_cell.angle_beta   90.00
_cell.angle_gamma   90.00
#
_symmetry.space_group_name_H-M   'P 1'
#
loop_
_entity.id
_entity.type
_entity.pdbx_description
1 polymer ?
#
loop_
_entity_poly.entity_id
_entity_poly.type
_entity_poly.pdbx_seq_one_letter_code
_entity_poly.pdbx_strand_id
1 'polypeptide(L)'
;MPPTNQQPSTNPPSNLDFFSIPQSFLLQIGTASILLLLITGKTTVRALESIGEASEELFRGDRLPNLDFPDEHEINQDEKIYTK
;
A
#
# COMPACT_ATOMS: atom_id res chain seq x y z
N MET A 1 57.92 -32.22 -16.52
CA MET A 1 56.71 -31.61 -15.89
C MET A 1 55.62 -31.63 -16.95
N PRO A 2 54.44 -32.22 -16.71
CA PRO A 2 53.37 -32.19 -17.70
C PRO A 2 52.67 -30.82 -17.68
N PRO A 3 52.14 -30.34 -18.82
CA PRO A 3 51.41 -29.08 -18.87
C PRO A 3 50.03 -29.24 -18.21
N THR A 4 49.71 -28.34 -17.28
CA THR A 4 48.38 -28.20 -16.68
C THR A 4 47.39 -27.74 -17.74
N ASN A 5 46.45 -28.61 -18.11
CA ASN A 5 45.33 -28.28 -18.98
C ASN A 5 44.34 -27.41 -18.19
N GLN A 6 44.26 -26.12 -18.51
CA GLN A 6 43.31 -25.20 -17.90
C GLN A 6 41.93 -25.44 -18.52
N GLN A 7 41.06 -26.12 -17.77
CA GLN A 7 39.65 -26.27 -18.13
C GLN A 7 38.97 -24.90 -18.04
N PRO A 8 38.24 -24.44 -19.07
CA PRO A 8 37.47 -23.20 -18.98
C PRO A 8 36.41 -23.35 -17.89
N SER A 9 36.43 -22.47 -16.89
CA SER A 9 35.34 -22.35 -15.93
C SER A 9 34.12 -21.83 -16.66
N THR A 10 33.23 -22.73 -17.06
CA THR A 10 31.88 -22.40 -17.53
C THR A 10 31.11 -21.81 -16.37
N ASN A 11 31.23 -20.49 -16.17
CA ASN A 11 30.34 -19.76 -15.27
C ASN A 11 28.90 -20.00 -15.77
N PRO A 12 27.95 -20.35 -14.89
CA PRO A 12 26.57 -20.52 -15.29
C PRO A 12 26.05 -19.20 -15.88
N PRO A 13 25.23 -19.23 -16.95
CA PRO A 13 24.64 -18.03 -17.53
C PRO A 13 23.85 -17.33 -16.43
N SER A 14 24.32 -16.15 -16.05
CA SER A 14 23.62 -15.27 -15.13
C SER A 14 22.27 -14.94 -15.73
N ASN A 15 21.24 -15.58 -15.15
CA ASN A 15 19.81 -15.32 -15.17
C ASN A 15 19.45 -13.82 -15.29
N LEU A 16 19.62 -13.26 -16.48
CA LEU A 16 19.15 -11.95 -16.91
C LEU A 16 18.27 -12.06 -18.16
N ASP A 17 17.78 -13.26 -18.48
CA ASP A 17 16.79 -13.47 -19.54
C ASP A 17 15.43 -12.81 -19.22
N PHE A 18 15.20 -12.38 -17.98
CA PHE A 18 13.99 -11.64 -17.58
C PHE A 18 13.87 -10.24 -18.20
N PHE A 19 14.95 -9.72 -18.81
CA PHE A 19 14.95 -8.40 -19.45
C PHE A 19 15.08 -8.46 -20.99
N SER A 20 14.82 -9.60 -21.62
CA SER A 20 14.67 -9.67 -23.09
C SER A 20 13.30 -9.14 -23.54
N ILE A 21 12.86 -8.02 -22.96
CA ILE A 21 11.64 -7.32 -23.37
C ILE A 21 12.07 -6.25 -24.37
N PRO A 22 11.48 -6.19 -25.58
CA PRO A 22 11.76 -5.14 -26.52
C PRO A 22 11.58 -3.77 -25.87
N GLN A 23 12.61 -2.92 -25.91
CA GLN A 23 12.58 -1.60 -25.27
C GLN A 23 11.41 -0.73 -25.76
N SER A 24 10.98 -0.91 -27.01
CA SER A 24 9.79 -0.27 -27.57
C SER A 24 8.50 -0.62 -26.82
N PHE A 25 8.37 -1.85 -26.31
CA PHE A 25 7.21 -2.30 -25.57
C PHE A 25 7.11 -1.64 -24.20
N LEU A 26 8.23 -1.55 -23.48
CA LEU A 26 8.32 -0.81 -22.22
C LEU A 26 8.02 0.67 -22.41
N LEU A 27 8.56 1.26 -23.48
CA LEU A 27 8.31 2.66 -23.82
C LEU A 27 6.83 2.89 -24.14
N GLN A 28 6.20 2.00 -24.88
CA GLN A 28 4.79 2.09 -25.25
C GLN A 28 3.88 1.95 -24.03
N ILE A 29 4.13 0.97 -23.15
CA ILE A 29 3.37 0.80 -21.92
C ILE A 29 3.54 2.00 -20.98
N GLY A 30 4.78 2.47 -20.81
CA GLY A 30 5.06 3.65 -19.98
C GLY A 30 4.34 4.88 -20.51
N THR A 31 4.40 5.11 -21.83
CA THR A 31 3.74 6.24 -22.48
C THR A 31 2.22 6.14 -22.38
N ALA A 32 1.64 4.97 -22.65
CA ALA A 32 0.20 4.74 -22.55
C ALA A 32 -0.30 4.90 -21.11
N SER A 33 0.46 4.43 -20.12
CA SER A 33 0.14 4.57 -18.70
C SER A 33 0.14 6.05 -18.26
N ILE A 34 1.17 6.81 -18.67
CA ILE A 34 1.23 8.25 -18.40
C ILE A 34 0.09 8.99 -19.11
N LEU A 35 -0.22 8.66 -20.37
CA LEU A 35 -1.29 9.30 -21.11
C LEU A 35 -2.66 9.02 -20.48
N LEU A 36 -2.90 7.77 -20.07
CA LEU A 36 -4.10 7.38 -19.32
C LEU A 36 -4.21 8.14 -18.00
N LEU A 37 -3.10 8.29 -17.27
CA LEU A 37 -3.05 9.05 -16.03
C LEU A 37 -3.39 10.54 -16.26
N LEU A 38 -2.84 11.16 -17.30
CA LEU A 38 -3.12 12.55 -17.66
C LEU A 38 -4.59 12.76 -18.05
N ILE A 39 -5.19 11.82 -18.79
CA ILE A 39 -6.61 11.89 -19.19
C ILE A 39 -7.53 11.72 -17.97
N THR A 40 -7.15 10.84 -17.03
CA THR A 40 -7.96 10.52 -15.84
C THR A 40 -7.74 11.51 -14.69
N GLY A 41 -6.75 12.41 -14.77
CA GLY A 41 -6.39 13.32 -13.67
C GLY A 41 -7.55 14.17 -13.12
N LYS A 42 -8.53 14.53 -13.96
CA LYS A 42 -9.71 15.31 -13.53
C LYS A 42 -10.60 14.54 -12.54
N THR A 43 -10.70 13.22 -12.65
CA THR A 43 -11.50 12.40 -11.73
C THR A 43 -10.75 12.13 -10.43
N THR A 44 -9.43 12.03 -10.50
CA THR A 44 -8.57 11.86 -9.31
C THR A 44 -8.69 13.04 -8.35
N VAL A 45 -8.77 14.27 -8.86
CA VAL A 45 -8.95 15.47 -8.02
C VAL A 45 -10.28 15.41 -7.26
N ARG A 46 -11.37 15.05 -7.94
CA ARG A 46 -12.69 14.90 -7.31
C ARG A 46 -12.73 13.77 -6.29
N ALA A 47 -12.03 12.67 -6.57
CA ALA A 47 -11.89 11.57 -5.62
C ALA A 47 -11.14 12.01 -4.36
N LEU A 48 -10.00 12.69 -4.52
CA LEU A 48 -9.21 13.22 -3.39
C LEU A 48 -9.99 14.25 -2.57
N GLU A 49 -10.76 15.11 -3.22
CA GLU A 49 -11.66 16.08 -2.57
C GLU A 49 -12.71 15.35 -1.71
N SER A 50 -13.41 14.37 -2.28
CA SER A 50 -14.43 13.60 -1.54
C SER A 50 -13.87 12.77 -0.38
N ILE A 51 -12.66 12.21 -0.55
CA ILE A 51 -11.95 11.51 0.53
C ILE A 51 -11.54 12.49 1.62
N GLY A 52 -11.11 13.70 1.25
CA GLY A 52 -10.74 14.75 2.19
C GLY A 52 -11.92 15.20 3.04
N GLU A 53 -13.06 15.50 2.41
CA GLU A 53 -14.30 15.92 3.09
C GLU A 53 -14.81 14.82 4.03
N ALA A 54 -14.89 13.57 3.55
CA ALA A 54 -15.30 12.45 4.39
C ALA A 54 -14.34 12.19 5.55
N SER A 55 -13.04 12.40 5.35
CA SER A 55 -12.03 12.28 6.42
C SER A 55 -12.18 13.39 7.45
N GLU A 56 -12.46 14.62 7.01
CA GLU A 56 -12.71 15.75 7.90
C GLU A 56 -13.95 15.51 8.79
N GLU A 57 -15.06 15.04 8.22
CA GLU A 57 -16.26 14.67 8.97
C GLU A 57 -16.00 13.56 10.00
N LEU A 58 -15.19 12.57 9.64
CA LEU A 58 -14.83 11.46 10.52
C LEU A 58 -13.94 11.92 11.69
N PHE A 59 -12.92 12.75 11.42
CA PHE A 59 -11.99 13.24 12.44
C PHE A 59 -12.57 14.34 13.32
N ARG A 60 -13.54 15.12 12.82
CA ARG A 60 -14.30 16.08 13.63
C ARG A 60 -15.19 15.38 14.67
N GLY A 61 -15.41 14.07 14.51
CA GLY A 61 -16.20 13.28 15.43
C GLY A 61 -17.69 13.25 15.13
N ASP A 62 -18.14 13.91 14.05
CA ASP A 62 -19.55 13.97 13.66
C ASP A 62 -20.08 12.60 13.18
N ARG A 63 -19.18 11.75 12.68
CA ARG A 63 -19.47 10.34 12.32
C ARG A 63 -18.99 9.32 13.34
N LEU A 64 -18.53 9.73 14.52
CA LEU A 64 -18.19 8.77 15.56
C LEU A 64 -19.49 8.27 16.22
N PRO A 65 -19.67 6.95 16.36
CA PRO A 65 -20.80 6.42 17.11
C PRO A 65 -20.74 6.95 18.54
N ASN A 66 -21.92 7.23 19.12
CA ASN A 66 -22.01 7.58 20.54
C ASN A 66 -21.42 6.42 21.33
N LEU A 67 -20.33 6.66 22.06
CA LEU A 67 -19.77 5.66 22.95
C LEU A 67 -20.68 5.58 24.16
N ASP A 68 -21.29 4.42 24.38
CA ASP A 68 -21.88 4.11 25.66
C ASP A 68 -20.74 3.92 26.65
N PHE A 69 -20.39 4.99 27.34
CA PHE A 69 -19.54 4.92 28.51
C PHE A 69 -20.41 4.45 29.69
N PRO A 70 -19.97 3.45 30.47
CA PRO A 70 -20.67 3.09 31.68
C PRO A 70 -20.74 4.32 32.60
N ASP A 71 -21.94 4.63 33.08
CA ASP A 71 -22.12 5.72 34.02
C ASP A 71 -21.29 5.45 35.28
N GLU A 72 -20.75 6.50 35.89
CA GLU A 72 -19.99 6.41 37.14
C GLU A 72 -20.74 5.64 38.25
N HIS A 73 -22.08 5.58 38.18
CA HIS A 73 -22.93 4.80 39.07
C HIS A 73 -22.90 3.28 38.85
N GLU A 74 -22.58 2.79 37.64
CA GLU A 74 -22.42 1.35 37.35
C GLU A 74 -21.04 0.85 37.78
N ILE A 75 -20.00 1.66 37.55
CA ILE A 75 -18.60 1.33 37.91
C ILE A 75 -18.46 1.16 39.43
N ASN A 76 -19.13 2.02 40.22
CA ASN A 76 -19.12 1.96 41.68
C ASN A 76 -19.97 0.81 42.27
N GLN A 77 -20.91 0.24 41.51
CA GLN A 77 -21.71 -0.91 41.97
C GLN A 77 -20.94 -2.21 41.81
N ASP A 78 -20.24 -2.39 40.68
CA ASP A 78 -19.38 -3.56 40.48
C ASP A 78 -18.22 -3.61 41.50
N GLU A 79 -17.62 -2.47 41.85
CA GLU A 79 -16.57 -2.42 42.88
C GLU A 79 -17.06 -2.88 44.27
N LYS A 80 -18.32 -2.59 44.62
CA LYS A 80 -18.93 -2.97 45.91
C LYS A 80 -19.38 -4.41 45.98
N ILE A 81 -19.57 -5.09 44.85
CA ILE A 81 -19.93 -6.51 44.80
C ILE A 81 -18.72 -7.40 45.11
N TYR A 82 -17.50 -6.95 44.81
CA TYR A 82 -16.26 -7.70 45.09
C TYR A 82 -15.66 -7.45 46.50
N THR A 83 -16.21 -6.51 47.28
CA THR A 83 -15.81 -6.25 48.68
C THR A 83 -16.89 -6.74 49.65
N LYS A 84 -17.27 -8.02 49.55
CA LYS A 84 -18.11 -8.68 50.56
C LYS A 84 -17.68 -10.12 50.80
#